data_AF-A0A1C6ETU7-F1
#
_entry.id   AF-A0A1C6ETU7-F1
#
_cell.length_a   1.000
_cell.length_b   1.000
_cell.length_c   1.000
_cell.angle_alpha   90.00
_cell.angle_beta   90.00
_cell.angle_gamma   90.00
#
_symmetry.space_group_name_H-M   'P 1'
#
loop_
_entity.id
_entity.type
_entity.pdbx_description
1 polymer ?
#
loop_
_entity_poly.entity_id
_entity_poly.type
_entity_poly.pdbx_seq_one_letter_code
_entity_poly.pdbx_strand_id
1 'polypeptide(L)'
;MKINESNFVEELSYRNEKALEYVMVHYGGLVKSVTHRYLNVLSQYEEECINDVFFAVWEHIDSYDSARNPFANWIGGIARLKALDYKRKYAHFLLETSWENSPHTKGIDDAIELQTQFDEEFSEETKQMLSCLKPQDRELFIKLYVEEKPFDEISKEMNTKKPVLYNRLFRSKKKLRALFPKTKSMNIT
;
A
#
# COMPACT_ATOMS: atom_id res chain seq x y z
N MET A 1 -20.47 -10.91 -22.65
CA MET A 1 -21.13 -9.99 -21.72
C MET A 1 -20.47 -8.62 -21.83
N LYS A 2 -21.22 -7.50 -21.69
CA LYS A 2 -20.64 -6.15 -21.72
C LYS A 2 -20.31 -5.71 -20.28
N ILE A 3 -19.08 -5.26 -20.05
CA ILE A 3 -18.65 -4.75 -18.74
C ILE A 3 -19.14 -3.31 -18.55
N ASN A 4 -19.58 -2.98 -17.35
CA ASN A 4 -20.04 -1.66 -16.93
C ASN A 4 -19.85 -1.47 -15.41
N GLU A 5 -20.23 -0.29 -14.92
CA GLU A 5 -20.07 0.12 -13.51
C GLU A 5 -20.73 -0.83 -12.50
N SER A 6 -21.82 -1.52 -12.89
CA SER A 6 -22.55 -2.40 -11.97
C SER A 6 -21.99 -3.83 -11.87
N ASN A 7 -21.15 -4.26 -12.82
CA ASN A 7 -20.69 -5.66 -12.88
C ASN A 7 -19.17 -5.84 -12.94
N PHE A 8 -18.37 -4.78 -13.15
CA PHE A 8 -16.93 -4.93 -13.34
C PHE A 8 -16.21 -5.56 -12.13
N VAL A 9 -16.68 -5.31 -10.91
CA VAL A 9 -16.09 -5.87 -9.68
C VAL A 9 -16.30 -7.38 -9.60
N GLU A 10 -17.52 -7.83 -9.89
CA GLU A 10 -17.86 -9.26 -9.91
C GLU A 10 -17.13 -9.97 -11.06
N GLU A 11 -17.05 -9.34 -12.23
CA GLU A 11 -16.32 -9.91 -13.36
C GLU A 11 -14.79 -9.95 -13.12
N LEU A 12 -14.24 -8.98 -12.39
CA LEU A 12 -12.85 -9.02 -11.93
C LEU A 12 -12.58 -10.19 -10.99
N SER A 13 -13.49 -10.51 -10.06
CA SER A 13 -13.31 -11.67 -9.16
C SER A 13 -13.36 -12.99 -9.93
N TYR A 14 -14.10 -13.03 -11.05
CA TYR A 14 -14.07 -14.14 -12.01
C TYR A 14 -12.89 -14.13 -12.98
N ARG A 15 -11.89 -13.26 -12.76
CA ARG A 15 -10.69 -13.15 -13.62
C ARG A 15 -11.04 -12.86 -15.08
N ASN A 16 -12.06 -12.03 -15.32
CA ASN A 16 -12.38 -11.55 -16.65
C ASN A 16 -11.50 -10.35 -17.03
N GLU A 17 -10.60 -10.54 -17.98
CA GLU A 17 -9.65 -9.50 -18.44
C GLU A 17 -10.35 -8.22 -18.95
N LYS A 18 -11.55 -8.34 -19.54
CA LYS A 18 -12.33 -7.17 -19.99
C LYS A 18 -12.77 -6.29 -18.82
N ALA A 19 -12.89 -6.85 -17.62
CA ALA A 19 -13.20 -6.10 -16.42
C ALA A 19 -11.99 -5.32 -15.90
N LEU A 20 -10.79 -5.87 -16.07
CA LEU A 20 -9.56 -5.13 -15.82
C LEU A 20 -9.38 -3.99 -16.83
N GLU A 21 -9.62 -4.24 -18.11
CA GLU A 21 -9.60 -3.21 -19.15
C GLU A 21 -10.56 -2.06 -18.83
N TYR A 22 -11.80 -2.39 -18.41
CA TYR A 22 -12.75 -1.40 -17.92
C TYR A 22 -12.17 -0.56 -16.77
N VAL A 23 -11.55 -1.19 -15.77
CA VAL A 23 -10.94 -0.47 -14.65
C VAL A 23 -9.80 0.44 -15.12
N MET A 24 -8.94 -0.03 -16.03
CA MET A 24 -7.85 0.77 -16.57
C MET A 24 -8.36 2.02 -17.30
N VAL A 25 -9.39 1.87 -18.13
CA VAL A 25 -9.99 2.99 -18.87
C VAL A 25 -10.67 3.99 -17.93
N HIS A 26 -11.44 3.51 -16.94
CA HIS A 26 -12.28 4.37 -16.11
C HIS A 26 -11.56 4.96 -14.88
N TYR A 27 -10.55 4.28 -14.35
CA TYR A 27 -9.81 4.71 -13.16
C TYR A 27 -8.33 5.04 -13.43
N GLY A 28 -7.81 4.82 -14.64
CA GLY A 28 -6.40 5.10 -14.95
C GLY A 28 -5.98 6.55 -14.77
N GLY A 29 -6.87 7.52 -15.04
CA GLY A 29 -6.58 8.92 -14.75
C GLY A 29 -6.40 9.20 -13.25
N LEU A 30 -7.23 8.56 -12.40
CA LEU A 30 -7.11 8.66 -10.95
C LEU A 30 -5.82 8.00 -10.44
N VAL A 31 -5.56 6.77 -10.89
CA VAL A 31 -4.34 6.02 -10.52
C VAL A 31 -3.11 6.83 -10.89
N LYS A 32 -3.03 7.33 -12.15
CA LYS A 32 -1.94 8.18 -12.61
C LYS A 32 -1.76 9.43 -11.75
N SER A 33 -2.84 10.15 -11.46
CA SER A 33 -2.77 11.36 -10.63
C SER A 33 -2.25 11.10 -9.22
N VAL A 34 -2.71 10.01 -8.59
CA VAL A 34 -2.24 9.60 -7.26
C VAL A 34 -0.78 9.16 -7.32
N THR A 35 -0.43 8.26 -8.24
CA THR A 35 0.95 7.76 -8.39
C THR A 35 1.93 8.91 -8.64
N HIS A 36 1.61 9.82 -9.57
CA HIS A 36 2.44 10.98 -9.86
C HIS A 36 2.68 11.86 -8.61
N ARG A 37 1.61 12.16 -7.87
CA ARG A 37 1.68 12.96 -6.64
C ARG A 37 2.63 12.35 -5.61
N TYR A 38 2.54 11.04 -5.39
CA TYR A 38 3.27 10.37 -4.33
C TYR A 38 4.63 9.84 -4.75
N LEU A 39 4.92 9.65 -6.04
CA LEU A 39 6.29 9.32 -6.50
C LEU A 39 7.18 10.55 -6.55
N ASN A 40 6.64 11.70 -6.97
CA ASN A 40 7.36 12.98 -7.09
C ASN A 40 8.69 12.84 -7.86
N VAL A 41 9.84 12.88 -7.15
CA VAL A 41 11.20 12.78 -7.71
C VAL A 41 11.49 11.43 -8.39
N LEU A 42 10.66 10.42 -8.15
CA LEU A 42 10.75 9.07 -8.73
C LEU A 42 9.84 8.88 -9.96
N SER A 43 9.52 9.96 -10.68
CA SER A 43 8.62 9.94 -11.85
C SER A 43 9.00 8.94 -12.95
N GLN A 44 10.27 8.53 -13.05
CA GLN A 44 10.72 7.49 -13.99
C GLN A 44 10.10 6.12 -13.72
N TYR A 45 9.59 5.88 -12.50
CA TYR A 45 8.91 4.63 -12.12
C TYR A 45 7.38 4.72 -12.23
N GLU A 46 6.84 5.82 -12.78
CA GLU A 46 5.38 6.07 -12.80
C GLU A 46 4.62 4.98 -13.56
N GLU A 47 5.06 4.59 -14.76
CA GLU A 47 4.39 3.56 -15.56
C GLU A 47 4.41 2.19 -14.87
N GLU A 48 5.55 1.82 -14.28
CA GLU A 48 5.71 0.56 -13.55
C GLU A 48 4.80 0.53 -12.31
N CYS A 49 4.80 1.60 -11.52
CA CYS A 49 3.94 1.71 -10.35
C CYS A 49 2.45 1.68 -10.73
N ILE A 50 2.04 2.30 -11.85
CA ILE A 50 0.65 2.22 -12.34
C ILE A 50 0.29 0.78 -12.70
N ASN A 51 1.18 0.05 -13.39
CA ASN A 51 0.96 -1.35 -13.72
C ASN A 51 0.82 -2.21 -12.45
N ASP A 52 1.69 -2.00 -11.46
CA ASP A 52 1.63 -2.68 -10.16
C ASP A 52 0.32 -2.43 -9.40
N VAL A 53 -0.27 -1.24 -9.56
CA VAL A 53 -1.58 -0.94 -8.97
C VAL A 53 -2.68 -1.76 -9.64
N PHE A 54 -2.72 -1.80 -10.96
CA PHE A 54 -3.72 -2.61 -11.67
C PHE A 54 -3.53 -4.10 -11.45
N PHE A 55 -2.28 -4.55 -11.34
CA PHE A 55 -1.96 -5.91 -10.98
C PHE A 55 -2.43 -6.25 -9.55
N ALA A 56 -2.20 -5.36 -8.58
CA ALA A 56 -2.70 -5.55 -7.21
C ALA A 56 -4.23 -5.54 -7.15
N VAL A 57 -4.90 -4.70 -7.95
CA VAL A 57 -6.37 -4.72 -8.09
C VAL A 57 -6.83 -6.08 -8.63
N TRP A 58 -6.18 -6.56 -9.70
CA TRP A 58 -6.48 -7.87 -10.27
C TRP A 58 -6.32 -8.97 -9.23
N GLU A 59 -5.17 -9.07 -8.56
CA GLU A 59 -4.87 -10.12 -7.60
C GLU A 59 -5.78 -10.09 -6.37
N HIS A 60 -6.14 -8.90 -5.88
CA HIS A 60 -6.77 -8.71 -4.56
C HIS A 60 -8.19 -8.15 -4.61
N ILE A 61 -8.86 -8.19 -5.76
CA ILE A 61 -10.26 -7.73 -5.88
C ILE A 61 -11.20 -8.41 -4.88
N ASP A 62 -10.94 -9.66 -4.48
CA ASP A 62 -11.73 -10.39 -3.48
C ASP A 62 -11.71 -9.74 -2.09
N SER A 63 -10.77 -8.83 -1.84
CA SER A 63 -10.68 -8.05 -0.60
C SER A 63 -11.48 -6.75 -0.63
N TYR A 64 -11.97 -6.34 -1.80
CA TYR A 64 -12.79 -5.15 -1.97
C TYR A 64 -14.22 -5.41 -1.49
N ASP A 65 -14.77 -4.44 -0.76
CA ASP A 65 -16.14 -4.48 -0.23
C ASP A 65 -16.81 -3.14 -0.56
N SER A 66 -17.72 -3.18 -1.54
CA SER A 66 -18.43 -1.99 -2.04
C SER A 66 -19.32 -1.35 -0.98
N ALA A 67 -19.73 -2.07 0.07
CA ALA A 67 -20.50 -1.50 1.17
C ALA A 67 -19.62 -0.66 2.14
N ARG A 68 -18.29 -0.78 2.05
CA ARG A 68 -17.35 -0.10 2.96
C ARG A 68 -16.69 1.11 2.34
N ASN A 69 -16.34 1.04 1.05
CA ASN A 69 -15.56 2.06 0.39
C ASN A 69 -15.89 2.10 -1.10
N PRO A 70 -16.14 3.27 -1.70
CA PRO A 70 -16.23 3.39 -3.15
C PRO A 70 -14.96 2.85 -3.82
N PHE A 71 -15.12 2.21 -4.98
CA PHE A 71 -14.00 1.60 -5.70
C PHE A 71 -12.88 2.60 -6.00
N ALA A 72 -13.23 3.83 -6.39
CA ALA A 72 -12.29 4.93 -6.62
C ALA A 72 -11.37 5.19 -5.41
N ASN A 73 -11.92 5.19 -4.20
CA ASN A 73 -11.16 5.41 -2.98
C ASN A 73 -10.27 4.20 -2.67
N TRP A 74 -10.75 2.99 -2.94
CA TRP A 74 -10.00 1.77 -2.72
C TRP A 74 -8.78 1.67 -3.65
N ILE A 75 -8.98 1.86 -4.96
CA ILE A 75 -7.89 1.85 -5.94
C ILE A 75 -6.92 3.03 -5.73
N GLY A 76 -7.43 4.21 -5.33
CA GLY A 76 -6.58 5.35 -4.95
C GLY A 76 -5.73 5.07 -3.71
N GLY A 77 -6.26 4.32 -2.75
CA GLY A 77 -5.49 3.83 -1.60
C GLY A 77 -4.35 2.89 -2.00
N ILE A 78 -4.63 1.94 -2.90
CA ILE A 78 -3.61 1.03 -3.47
C ILE A 78 -2.53 1.84 -4.21
N ALA A 79 -2.93 2.80 -5.05
CA ALA A 79 -2.00 3.66 -5.78
C ALA A 79 -1.07 4.45 -4.86
N ARG A 80 -1.61 5.05 -3.80
CA ARG A 80 -0.80 5.73 -2.79
C ARG A 80 0.18 4.77 -2.12
N LEU A 81 -0.28 3.60 -1.70
CA LEU A 81 0.57 2.63 -1.00
C LEU A 81 1.70 2.13 -1.91
N LYS A 82 1.42 1.81 -3.18
CA LYS A 82 2.45 1.40 -4.15
C LYS A 82 3.47 2.52 -4.38
N ALA A 83 3.03 3.76 -4.62
CA ALA A 83 3.95 4.88 -4.82
C ALA A 83 4.87 5.13 -3.60
N LEU A 84 4.32 5.02 -2.39
CA LEU A 84 5.11 5.11 -1.15
C LEU A 84 6.10 3.94 -1.01
N ASP A 85 5.70 2.73 -1.39
CA ASP A 85 6.58 1.56 -1.38
C ASP A 85 7.79 1.72 -2.32
N TYR A 86 7.59 2.33 -3.51
CA TYR A 86 8.68 2.70 -4.41
C TYR A 86 9.66 3.69 -3.77
N LYS A 87 9.16 4.74 -3.10
CA LYS A 87 10.02 5.68 -2.34
C LYS A 87 10.84 4.95 -1.28
N ARG A 88 10.20 4.07 -0.50
CA ARG A 88 10.88 3.27 0.55
C ARG A 88 11.96 2.37 -0.04
N LYS A 89 11.63 1.60 -1.09
CA LYS A 89 12.58 0.69 -1.77
C LYS A 89 13.77 1.45 -2.36
N TYR A 90 13.53 2.60 -2.98
CA TYR A 90 14.59 3.41 -3.55
C TYR A 90 15.50 4.03 -2.48
N ALA A 91 14.92 4.51 -1.36
CA ALA A 91 15.70 4.97 -0.21
C ALA A 91 16.61 3.86 0.34
N HIS A 92 16.09 2.63 0.48
CA HIS A 92 16.91 1.49 0.89
C HIS A 92 18.03 1.16 -0.11
N PHE A 93 17.73 1.16 -1.42
CA PHE A 93 18.74 0.94 -2.45
C PHE A 93 19.88 1.97 -2.40
N LEU A 94 19.56 3.25 -2.20
CA LEU A 94 20.55 4.31 -2.05
C LEU A 94 21.42 4.09 -0.79
N LEU A 95 20.82 3.71 0.34
CA LEU A 95 21.55 3.40 1.57
C LEU A 95 22.51 2.21 1.37
N GLU A 96 22.05 1.10 0.79
CA GLU A 96 22.91 -0.07 0.54
C GLU A 96 24.05 0.25 -0.43
N THR A 97 23.76 0.95 -1.53
CA THR A 97 24.76 1.31 -2.56
C THR A 97 25.81 2.30 -2.03
N SER A 98 25.42 3.17 -1.10
CA SER A 98 26.32 4.12 -0.44
C SER A 98 27.32 3.46 0.51
N TRP A 99 27.06 2.23 0.98
CA TRP A 99 27.95 1.50 1.88
C TRP A 99 29.05 0.76 1.11
N GLU A 100 28.80 0.37 -0.14
CA GLU A 100 29.80 -0.29 -1.01
C GLU A 100 30.74 0.71 -1.71
N ASN A 101 30.33 1.97 -1.85
CA ASN A 101 31.10 3.03 -2.53
C ASN A 101 31.39 4.19 -1.56
N SER A 102 32.65 4.32 -1.10
CA SER A 102 33.22 5.41 -0.28
C SER A 102 32.65 6.83 -0.57
N PRO A 103 32.58 7.72 0.43
CA PRO A 103 31.42 8.56 0.74
C PRO A 103 31.11 9.59 -0.34
N HIS A 104 30.03 9.38 -1.07
CA HIS A 104 29.31 10.47 -1.71
C HIS A 104 28.08 10.77 -0.86
N THR A 105 28.21 11.82 -0.04
CA THR A 105 27.19 12.29 0.92
C THR A 105 25.82 12.52 0.28
N LYS A 106 25.76 12.87 -1.01
CA LYS A 106 24.52 13.08 -1.75
C LYS A 106 23.56 11.89 -1.75
N GLY A 107 24.04 10.66 -1.95
CA GLY A 107 23.17 9.48 -2.00
C GLY A 107 22.54 9.15 -0.65
N ILE A 108 23.24 9.46 0.45
CA ILE A 108 22.75 9.27 1.82
C ILE A 108 21.72 10.34 2.17
N ASP A 109 21.99 11.61 1.83
CA ASP A 109 21.06 12.72 2.08
C ASP A 109 19.74 12.52 1.31
N ASP A 110 19.80 12.13 0.02
CA ASP A 110 18.62 11.83 -0.81
C ASP A 110 17.81 10.64 -0.26
N ALA A 111 18.49 9.61 0.28
CA ALA A 111 17.84 8.47 0.90
C ALA A 111 17.13 8.84 2.21
N ILE A 112 17.77 9.66 3.04
CA ILE A 112 17.18 10.17 4.29
C ILE A 112 15.97 11.06 3.97
N GLU A 113 16.05 11.92 2.95
CA GLU A 113 14.94 12.77 2.53
C GLU A 113 13.75 11.93 2.05
N LEU A 114 13.98 10.96 1.17
CA LEU A 114 12.91 10.07 0.67
C LEU A 114 12.28 9.21 1.77
N GLN A 115 13.10 8.71 2.70
CA GLN A 115 12.60 7.98 3.87
C GLN A 115 11.77 8.90 4.79
N THR A 116 12.19 10.15 4.96
CA THR A 116 11.45 11.16 5.75
C THR A 116 10.12 11.51 5.09
N GLN A 117 10.11 11.77 3.78
CA GLN A 117 8.88 11.99 3.02
C GLN A 117 7.94 10.78 3.08
N PHE A 118 8.49 9.57 2.94
CA PHE A 118 7.73 8.34 3.14
C PHE A 118 7.13 8.33 4.55
N ASP A 119 7.90 8.57 5.60
CA ASP A 119 7.40 8.53 6.97
C ASP A 119 6.33 9.60 7.24
N GLU A 120 6.47 10.82 6.72
CA GLU A 120 5.49 11.90 6.84
C GLU A 120 4.19 11.59 6.08
N GLU A 121 4.31 11.10 4.84
CA GLU A 121 3.17 10.74 4.00
C GLU A 121 2.53 9.40 4.44
N PHE A 122 3.30 8.50 5.04
CA PHE A 122 2.84 7.24 5.63
C PHE A 122 2.18 7.44 6.99
N SER A 123 2.39 8.60 7.68
CA SER A 123 1.34 9.51 8.22
C SER A 123 1.62 10.11 9.62
N GLU A 124 0.73 11.02 10.05
CA GLU A 124 0.27 11.14 11.45
C GLU A 124 -0.96 10.23 11.72
N GLU A 125 -1.97 10.17 10.84
CA GLU A 125 -3.24 9.43 11.08
C GLU A 125 -3.11 7.90 11.08
N THR A 126 -2.40 7.28 10.13
CA THR A 126 -2.07 5.83 10.13
C THR A 126 -1.10 5.49 11.27
N LYS A 127 -0.16 6.38 11.62
CA LYS A 127 0.74 6.23 12.77
C LYS A 127 -0.03 6.33 14.08
N GLN A 128 -1.00 7.23 14.20
CA GLN A 128 -1.94 7.31 15.33
C GLN A 128 -2.82 6.07 15.40
N MET A 129 -3.35 5.60 14.27
CA MET A 129 -4.19 4.41 14.22
C MET A 129 -3.41 3.16 14.65
N LEU A 130 -2.16 3.02 14.20
CA LEU A 130 -1.27 1.94 14.58
C LEU A 130 -0.58 2.16 15.93
N SER A 131 -0.57 3.37 16.49
CA SER A 131 0.02 3.68 17.82
C SER A 131 -0.67 2.92 18.94
N CYS A 132 -1.94 2.56 18.75
CA CYS A 132 -2.68 1.74 19.70
C CYS A 132 -2.21 0.27 19.72
N LEU A 133 -1.41 -0.17 18.75
CA LEU A 133 -0.82 -1.50 18.69
C LEU A 133 0.49 -1.55 19.46
N LYS A 134 0.86 -2.75 19.92
CA LYS A 134 2.20 -2.96 20.48
C LYS A 134 3.25 -2.79 19.37
N PRO A 135 4.49 -2.36 19.69
CA PRO A 135 5.52 -2.14 18.68
C PRO A 135 5.71 -3.31 17.70
N GLN A 136 5.77 -4.55 18.23
CA GLN A 136 5.92 -5.76 17.42
C GLN A 136 4.68 -6.06 16.55
N ASP A 137 3.49 -5.67 16.98
CA ASP A 137 2.26 -5.88 16.23
C ASP A 137 2.09 -4.84 15.11
N ARG A 138 2.56 -3.60 15.36
CA ARG A 138 2.67 -2.54 14.35
C ARG A 138 3.69 -2.92 13.28
N GLU A 139 4.87 -3.39 13.70
CA GLU A 139 5.91 -3.87 12.80
C GLU A 139 5.42 -5.01 11.91
N LEU A 140 4.71 -5.99 12.49
CA LEU A 140 4.07 -7.06 11.73
C LEU A 140 3.08 -6.51 10.68
N PHE A 141 2.29 -5.50 11.04
CA PHE A 141 1.35 -4.85 10.12
C PHE A 141 2.07 -4.16 8.95
N ILE A 142 3.17 -3.45 9.24
CA ILE A 142 3.99 -2.78 8.22
C ILE A 142 4.59 -3.83 7.28
N LYS A 143 5.21 -4.88 7.83
CA LYS A 143 5.81 -5.94 7.02
C LYS A 143 4.83 -6.66 6.10
N LEU A 144 3.60 -6.88 6.57
CA LEU A 144 2.55 -7.55 5.79
C LEU A 144 1.89 -6.66 4.74
N TYR A 145 1.53 -5.44 5.11
CA TYR A 145 0.65 -4.59 4.28
C TYR A 145 1.39 -3.48 3.53
N VAL A 146 2.64 -3.22 3.90
CA VAL A 146 3.44 -2.14 3.35
C VAL A 146 4.67 -2.71 2.67
N GLU A 147 5.35 -3.68 3.29
CA GLU A 147 6.47 -4.38 2.66
C GLU A 147 6.02 -5.59 1.81
N GLU A 148 4.73 -5.95 1.85
CA GLU A 148 4.12 -7.09 1.13
C GLU A 148 4.87 -8.42 1.31
N LYS A 149 5.60 -8.58 2.43
CA LYS A 149 6.42 -9.77 2.66
C LYS A 149 5.57 -10.99 2.99
N PRO A 150 5.91 -12.17 2.44
CA PRO A 150 5.25 -13.40 2.81
C PRO A 150 5.54 -13.74 4.28
N PHE A 151 4.59 -14.39 4.95
CA PHE A 151 4.73 -14.79 6.36
C PHE A 151 5.98 -15.64 6.64
N ASP A 152 6.51 -16.35 5.65
CA ASP A 152 7.77 -17.09 5.74
C ASP A 152 8.97 -16.19 6.04
N GLU A 153 9.09 -15.08 5.31
CA GLU A 153 10.17 -14.11 5.48
C GLU A 153 10.02 -13.35 6.78
N ILE A 154 8.80 -12.89 7.07
CA ILE A 154 8.48 -12.19 8.32
C ILE A 154 8.74 -13.08 9.54
N SER A 155 8.42 -14.37 9.45
CA SER A 155 8.67 -15.33 10.53
C SER A 155 10.15 -15.44 10.87
N LYS A 156 11.03 -15.39 9.86
CA LYS A 156 12.48 -15.41 10.02
C LYS A 156 12.99 -14.07 10.56
N GLU A 157 12.59 -12.95 9.96
CA GLU A 157 13.01 -11.60 10.35
C GLU A 157 12.62 -11.28 11.80
N MET A 158 11.39 -11.59 12.19
CA MET A 158 10.87 -11.31 13.54
C MET A 158 11.21 -12.40 14.55
N ASN A 159 11.97 -13.43 14.14
CA ASN A 159 12.26 -14.63 14.94
C ASN A 159 11.02 -15.19 15.67
N THR A 160 9.89 -15.24 14.97
CA THR A 160 8.58 -15.56 15.55
C THR A 160 7.84 -16.55 14.65
N LYS A 161 7.32 -17.64 15.21
CA LYS A 161 6.63 -18.68 14.43
C LYS A 161 5.36 -18.13 13.74
N LYS A 162 5.11 -18.53 12.49
CA LYS A 162 3.92 -18.11 11.72
C LYS A 162 2.59 -18.18 12.49
N PRO A 163 2.24 -19.25 13.24
CA PRO A 163 0.97 -19.30 13.98
C PRO A 163 0.83 -18.17 15.01
N VAL A 164 1.95 -17.73 15.59
CA VAL A 164 1.99 -16.61 16.53
C VAL A 164 1.77 -15.29 15.77
N LEU A 165 2.38 -15.13 14.59
CA LEU A 165 2.15 -13.96 13.73
C LEU A 165 0.69 -13.89 13.26
N TYR A 166 0.07 -14.99 12.84
CA TYR A 166 -1.36 -15.03 12.49
C TYR A 166 -2.26 -14.60 13.66
N ASN A 167 -1.98 -15.11 14.86
CA ASN A 167 -2.72 -14.74 16.06
C ASN A 167 -2.53 -13.26 16.45
N ARG A 168 -1.31 -12.74 16.31
CA ARG A 168 -1.01 -11.31 16.51
C ARG A 168 -1.77 -10.46 15.51
N LEU A 169 -1.69 -10.79 14.22
CA LEU A 169 -2.41 -10.10 13.16
C LEU A 169 -3.93 -10.08 13.42
N PHE A 170 -4.51 -11.22 13.80
CA PHE A 170 -5.93 -11.33 14.12
C PHE A 170 -6.34 -10.42 15.28
N ARG A 171 -5.57 -10.43 16.38
CA ARG A 171 -5.83 -9.58 17.56
C ARG A 171 -5.67 -8.10 17.24
N SER A 172 -4.66 -7.75 16.47
CA SER A 172 -4.40 -6.38 16.03
C SER A 172 -5.52 -5.87 15.12
N LYS A 173 -6.00 -6.67 14.16
CA LYS A 173 -7.19 -6.36 13.36
C LYS A 173 -8.44 -6.17 14.22
N LYS A 174 -8.66 -7.04 15.21
CA LYS A 174 -9.79 -6.94 16.14
C LYS A 174 -9.72 -5.66 16.98
N LYS A 175 -8.53 -5.30 17.47
CA LYS A 175 -8.28 -4.09 18.27
C LYS A 175 -8.49 -2.82 17.45
N LEU A 176 -7.94 -2.76 16.24
CA LEU A 176 -8.15 -1.63 15.31
C LEU A 176 -9.64 -1.46 14.98
N ARG A 177 -10.36 -2.54 14.71
CA ARG A 177 -11.81 -2.50 14.46
C ARG A 177 -12.64 -1.98 15.65
N ALA A 178 -12.19 -2.24 16.88
CA ALA A 178 -12.87 -1.81 18.09
C ALA A 178 -12.59 -0.35 18.45
N LEU A 179 -11.38 0.15 18.17
CA LEU A 179 -10.95 1.51 18.50
C LEU A 179 -11.27 2.53 17.41
N PHE A 180 -11.34 2.08 16.15
CA PHE A 180 -11.74 2.90 15.01
C PHE A 180 -13.01 2.32 14.33
N PRO A 181 -14.13 2.20 15.06
CA PRO A 181 -15.39 1.76 14.47
C PRO A 181 -15.98 2.90 13.64
N LYS A 182 -16.13 2.70 12.33
CA LYS A 182 -16.85 3.57 11.36
C LYS A 182 -16.64 5.08 11.61
N THR A 183 -15.72 5.71 10.90
CA THR A 183 -15.83 7.15 10.64
C THR A 183 -17.11 7.34 9.82
N LYS A 184 -18.17 7.84 10.46
CA LYS A 184 -19.30 8.45 9.76
C LYS A 184 -18.70 9.46 8.78
N SER A 185 -19.04 9.30 7.50
CA SER A 185 -18.97 10.29 6.44
C SER A 185 -18.62 11.69 6.95
N MET A 186 -17.40 12.15 6.65
CA MET A 186 -17.09 13.57 6.68
C MET A 186 -17.88 14.20 5.53
N ASN A 187 -19.11 14.64 5.84
CA ASN A 187 -19.84 15.57 5.00
C ASN A 187 -18.98 16.81 4.89
N ILE A 188 -18.43 17.05 3.71
CA ILE A 188 -17.89 18.36 3.35
C ILE A 188 -18.95 18.99 2.47
N THR A 189 -19.64 19.96 3.06
CA THR A 189 -20.55 20.91 2.41
C THR A 189 -19.81 21.74 1.38
#